data_AF-A0A1P8F871-F1
#
_entry.id   AF-A0A1P8F871-F1
#
_cell.length_a   1.000
_cell.length_b   1.000
_cell.length_c   1.000
_cell.angle_alpha   90.00
_cell.angle_beta   90.00
_cell.angle_gamma   90.00
#
_symmetry.space_group_name_H-M   'P 1'
#
loop_
_entity.id
_entity.type
_entity.pdbx_description
1 polymer ?
#
loop_
_entity_poly.entity_id
_entity_poly.type
_entity_poly.pdbx_seq_one_letter_code
_entity_poly.pdbx_strand_id
1 'polypeptide(L)'
;MSLRRWLLIAAALFCAGLVIGLLLPDSAADSIEQTFKDIAGNAASAEGFGLFVLLLLNNTLAVGASFLFSPIFLILPVVSLLMNGALITVVARLTLQDHSLAFLAAGILPHGIIEIPAYLLAQAAAICFGFNVLKAIFDTQRRSEAGPVLIKCLKWLGLAIILLISAALIEAFITPLLLGLFN
;
A
#
# COMPACT_ATOMS: atom_id res chain seq x y z
N MET A 1 20.37 11.38 3.96
CA MET A 1 19.90 10.11 4.56
C MET A 1 19.72 9.06 3.46
N SER A 2 20.19 7.82 3.65
CA SER A 2 19.98 6.74 2.66
C SER A 2 18.54 6.21 2.73
N LEU A 3 17.90 5.97 1.58
CA LEU A 3 16.52 5.44 1.48
C LEU A 3 16.29 4.18 2.34
N ARG A 4 17.33 3.37 2.54
CA ARG A 4 17.30 2.17 3.40
C ARG A 4 16.70 2.42 4.79
N ARG A 5 16.99 3.56 5.42
CA ARG A 5 16.44 3.89 6.75
C ARG A 5 14.95 4.19 6.70
N TRP A 6 14.51 4.91 5.66
CA TRP A 6 13.11 5.19 5.44
C TRP A 6 12.31 3.94 5.09
N LEU A 7 12.94 2.98 4.39
CA LEU A 7 12.34 1.68 4.13
C LEU A 7 12.11 0.88 5.42
N LEU A 8 13.07 0.89 6.34
CA LEU A 8 12.90 0.25 7.66
C LEU A 8 11.78 0.91 8.47
N ILE A 9 11.69 2.24 8.44
CA ILE A 9 10.59 2.98 9.11
C ILE A 9 9.25 2.62 8.47
N ALA A 10 9.17 2.60 7.13
CA ALA A 10 7.95 2.23 6.43
C ALA A 10 7.52 0.79 6.77
N ALA A 11 8.46 -0.15 6.76
CA ALA A 11 8.21 -1.54 7.14
C ALA A 11 7.73 -1.66 8.61
N ALA A 12 8.36 -0.93 9.53
CA ALA A 12 7.95 -0.94 10.94
C ALA A 12 6.53 -0.38 11.12
N LEU A 13 6.18 0.71 10.43
CA LEU A 13 4.83 1.28 10.45
C LEU A 13 3.80 0.32 9.85
N PHE A 14 4.13 -0.33 8.75
CA PHE A 14 3.26 -1.34 8.15
C PHE A 14 3.04 -2.54 9.08
N CYS A 15 4.10 -3.04 9.72
CA CYS A 15 4.00 -4.09 10.74
C CYS A 15 3.16 -3.65 11.95
N ALA A 16 3.30 -2.39 12.39
CA ALA A 16 2.43 -1.84 13.42
C ALA A 16 0.96 -1.85 12.97
N GLY A 17 0.69 -1.52 11.70
CA GLY A 17 -0.63 -1.65 11.08
C GLY A 17 -1.18 -3.08 11.15
N LEU A 18 -0.37 -4.09 10.79
CA LEU A 18 -0.76 -5.50 10.92
C LEU A 18 -1.16 -5.85 12.36
N VAL A 19 -0.35 -5.45 13.35
CA VAL A 19 -0.64 -5.69 14.77
C VAL A 19 -1.91 -4.96 15.20
N ILE A 20 -2.11 -3.71 14.78
CA ILE A 20 -3.34 -2.97 15.06
C ILE A 20 -4.54 -3.73 14.50
N GLY A 21 -4.48 -4.19 13.26
CA GLY A 21 -5.56 -4.98 12.65
C GLY A 21 -5.89 -6.28 13.41
N LEU A 22 -4.89 -6.93 14.02
CA LEU A 22 -5.09 -8.12 14.86
C LEU A 22 -5.80 -7.79 16.17
N LEU A 23 -5.50 -6.62 16.75
CA LEU A 23 -6.04 -6.19 18.04
C LEU A 23 -7.38 -5.46 17.93
N LEU A 24 -7.83 -5.13 16.72
CA LEU A 24 -9.12 -4.48 16.51
C LEU A 24 -10.27 -5.38 16.97
N PRO A 25 -11.22 -4.86 17.77
CA PRO A 25 -12.46 -5.56 18.10
C PRO A 25 -13.25 -5.91 16.84
N ASP A 26 -14.00 -6.99 16.89
CA ASP A 26 -14.78 -7.50 15.74
C ASP A 26 -15.73 -6.42 15.18
N SER A 27 -16.39 -5.64 16.04
CA SER A 27 -17.25 -4.53 15.62
C SER A 27 -16.55 -3.45 14.76
N ALA A 28 -15.25 -3.24 14.98
CA ALA A 28 -14.45 -2.31 14.17
C ALA A 28 -13.95 -2.97 12.88
N ALA A 29 -13.64 -4.27 12.94
CA ALA A 29 -13.31 -5.07 11.76
C ALA A 29 -14.49 -5.13 10.78
N ASP A 30 -15.71 -5.31 11.28
CA ASP A 30 -16.95 -5.33 10.48
C ASP A 30 -17.17 -4.00 9.73
N SER A 31 -16.81 -2.87 10.35
CA SER A 31 -16.92 -1.54 9.71
C SER A 31 -15.92 -1.37 8.57
N ILE A 32 -14.69 -1.88 8.75
CA ILE A 32 -13.65 -1.90 7.72
C ILE A 32 -14.04 -2.85 6.60
N GLU A 33 -14.60 -4.01 6.94
CA GLU A 33 -15.12 -4.99 5.99
C GLU A 33 -16.24 -4.40 5.14
N GLN A 34 -17.21 -3.74 5.75
CA GLN A 34 -18.32 -3.12 5.03
C GLN A 34 -17.82 -2.05 4.06
N THR A 35 -16.89 -1.21 4.51
CA THR A 35 -16.21 -0.23 3.65
C THR A 35 -15.48 -0.90 2.50
N PHE A 36 -14.79 -2.03 2.77
CA PHE A 36 -14.09 -2.79 1.75
C PHE A 36 -15.06 -3.44 0.77
N LYS A 37 -16.17 -4.03 1.24
CA LYS A 37 -17.23 -4.63 0.41
C LYS A 37 -17.93 -3.59 -0.46
N ASP A 38 -18.11 -2.37 0.01
CA ASP A 38 -18.69 -1.29 -0.80
C ASP A 38 -17.72 -0.86 -1.93
N ILE A 39 -16.41 -0.77 -1.62
CA ILE A 39 -15.37 -0.49 -2.62
C ILE A 39 -15.21 -1.66 -3.60
N ALA A 40 -15.19 -2.89 -3.08
CA ALA A 40 -15.04 -4.12 -3.84
C ALA A 40 -16.29 -4.47 -4.64
N GLY A 41 -17.49 -4.15 -4.17
CA GLY A 41 -18.76 -4.37 -4.89
C GLY A 41 -18.87 -3.48 -6.12
N ASN A 42 -18.37 -2.25 -6.04
CA ASN A 42 -18.18 -1.40 -7.23
C ASN A 42 -17.11 -1.97 -8.17
N ALA A 43 -16.06 -2.59 -7.62
CA ALA A 43 -15.02 -3.25 -8.41
C ALA A 43 -15.44 -4.61 -9.00
N ALA A 44 -16.39 -5.32 -8.39
CA ALA A 44 -16.90 -6.63 -8.82
C ALA A 44 -17.73 -6.55 -10.11
N SER A 45 -18.17 -5.35 -10.50
CA SER A 45 -18.72 -5.09 -11.82
C SER A 45 -17.65 -5.05 -12.92
N ALA A 46 -16.38 -4.94 -12.54
CA ALA A 46 -15.24 -4.91 -13.43
C ALA A 46 -14.51 -6.26 -13.40
N GLU A 47 -14.35 -6.87 -14.56
CA GLU A 47 -13.55 -8.09 -14.74
C GLU A 47 -12.40 -7.84 -15.71
N GLY A 48 -11.35 -8.68 -15.63
CA GLY A 48 -10.20 -8.63 -16.52
C GLY A 48 -9.53 -7.25 -16.53
N PHE A 49 -9.56 -6.58 -17.68
CA PHE A 49 -8.89 -5.29 -17.84
C PHE A 49 -9.50 -4.17 -16.99
N GLY A 50 -10.81 -4.18 -16.75
CA GLY A 50 -11.46 -3.18 -15.91
C GLY A 50 -10.98 -3.26 -14.45
N LEU A 51 -10.89 -4.48 -13.93
CA LEU A 51 -10.37 -4.75 -12.58
C LEU A 51 -8.91 -4.35 -12.47
N PHE A 52 -8.08 -4.69 -13.46
CA PHE A 52 -6.68 -4.29 -13.54
C PHE A 52 -6.51 -2.76 -13.42
N VAL A 53 -7.25 -1.99 -14.21
CA VAL A 53 -7.17 -0.52 -14.19
C VAL A 53 -7.60 0.03 -12.84
N LEU A 54 -8.68 -0.50 -12.26
CA LEU A 54 -9.18 -0.07 -10.96
C LEU A 54 -8.15 -0.29 -9.85
N LEU A 55 -7.59 -1.51 -9.75
CA LEU A 55 -6.58 -1.86 -8.74
C LEU A 55 -5.32 -1.01 -8.91
N LEU A 56 -4.83 -0.88 -10.15
CA LEU A 56 -3.66 -0.06 -10.44
C LEU A 56 -3.90 1.41 -10.07
N LEU A 57 -5.06 1.97 -10.41
CA LEU A 57 -5.40 3.35 -10.09
C LEU A 57 -5.50 3.57 -8.59
N ASN A 58 -6.17 2.69 -7.85
CA ASN A 58 -6.28 2.80 -6.39
C ASN A 58 -4.90 2.81 -5.72
N ASN A 59 -4.05 1.85 -6.06
CA ASN A 59 -2.70 1.75 -5.49
C ASN A 59 -1.82 2.94 -5.92
N THR A 60 -1.86 3.32 -7.20
CA THR A 60 -1.06 4.44 -7.73
C THR A 60 -1.49 5.78 -7.14
N LEU A 61 -2.80 6.02 -7.01
CA LEU A 61 -3.33 7.23 -6.38
C LEU A 61 -2.99 7.28 -4.90
N ALA A 62 -3.07 6.15 -4.18
CA ALA A 62 -2.71 6.09 -2.76
C ALA A 62 -1.23 6.46 -2.54
N VAL A 63 -0.29 5.87 -3.29
CA VAL A 63 1.13 6.19 -3.15
C VAL A 63 1.48 7.56 -3.72
N GLY A 64 0.82 7.98 -4.80
CA GLY A 64 1.01 9.28 -5.43
C GLY A 64 0.53 10.44 -4.55
N ALA A 65 -0.66 10.31 -3.94
CA ALA A 65 -1.18 11.26 -2.97
C ALA A 65 -0.28 11.31 -1.72
N SER A 66 0.13 10.15 -1.20
CA SER A 66 1.06 10.08 -0.07
C SER A 66 2.37 10.81 -0.38
N PHE A 67 2.92 10.64 -1.59
CA PHE A 67 4.12 11.35 -2.02
C PHE A 67 3.90 12.86 -2.14
N LEU A 68 2.85 13.28 -2.85
CA LEU A 68 2.56 14.69 -3.14
C LEU A 68 2.31 15.50 -1.86
N PHE A 69 1.57 14.93 -0.91
CA PHE A 69 1.19 15.60 0.32
C PHE A 69 2.16 15.34 1.50
N SER A 70 3.14 14.46 1.32
CA SER A 70 4.18 14.22 2.34
C SER A 70 4.87 15.49 2.85
N PRO A 71 5.13 16.54 2.05
CA PRO A 71 5.80 17.75 2.54
C PRO A 71 4.94 18.66 3.43
N ILE A 72 3.62 18.50 3.41
CA ILE A 72 2.73 19.35 4.20
C ILE A 72 2.44 18.69 5.54
N PHE A 73 2.21 17.37 5.53
CA PHE A 73 1.72 16.70 6.74
C PHE A 73 2.58 15.53 7.22
N LEU A 74 3.39 14.85 6.40
CA LEU A 74 4.04 13.55 6.70
C LEU A 74 3.13 12.42 7.24
N ILE A 75 1.93 12.76 7.71
CA ILE A 75 0.91 11.92 8.31
C ILE A 75 0.29 11.03 7.25
N LEU A 76 0.12 11.52 6.01
CA LEU A 76 -0.49 10.73 4.93
C LEU A 76 0.22 9.39 4.68
N PRO A 77 1.54 9.35 4.38
CA PRO A 77 2.23 8.07 4.20
C PRO A 77 2.21 7.20 5.47
N VAL A 78 2.26 7.80 6.67
CA VAL A 78 2.21 7.06 7.94
C VAL A 78 0.85 6.39 8.14
N VAL A 79 -0.23 7.15 8.03
CA VAL A 79 -1.61 6.65 8.13
C VAL A 79 -1.88 5.63 7.05
N SER A 80 -1.44 5.88 5.82
CA SER A 80 -1.63 4.94 4.71
C SER A 80 -0.92 3.61 4.96
N LEU A 81 0.30 3.60 5.50
CA LEU A 81 1.00 2.37 5.90
C LEU A 81 0.27 1.61 7.02
N LEU A 82 -0.19 2.32 8.06
CA LEU A 82 -0.92 1.72 9.17
C LEU A 82 -2.25 1.11 8.72
N MET A 83 -3.00 1.86 7.91
CA MET A 83 -4.30 1.42 7.39
C MET A 83 -4.18 0.23 6.44
N ASN A 84 -3.21 0.24 5.50
CA ASN A 84 -3.00 -0.89 4.59
C ASN A 84 -2.55 -2.15 5.35
N GLY A 85 -1.67 -2.02 6.35
CA GLY A 85 -1.33 -3.14 7.23
C GLY A 85 -2.55 -3.68 8.00
N ALA A 86 -3.34 -2.79 8.60
CA ALA A 86 -4.54 -3.21 9.32
C ALA A 86 -5.57 -3.90 8.40
N LEU A 87 -5.77 -3.37 7.19
CA LEU A 87 -6.70 -3.90 6.19
C LEU A 87 -6.35 -5.34 5.80
N ILE A 88 -5.08 -5.62 5.48
CA ILE A 88 -4.64 -6.98 5.13
C ILE A 88 -4.97 -7.97 6.24
N THR A 89 -4.75 -7.55 7.49
CA THR A 89 -5.03 -8.41 8.65
C THR A 89 -6.53 -8.63 8.84
N VAL A 90 -7.34 -7.58 8.74
CA VAL A 90 -8.80 -7.68 8.85
C VAL A 90 -9.34 -8.60 7.76
N VAL A 91 -8.94 -8.40 6.50
CA VAL A 91 -9.32 -9.27 5.38
C VAL A 91 -8.89 -10.72 5.63
N ALA A 92 -7.67 -10.94 6.13
CA ALA A 92 -7.20 -12.27 6.46
C ALA A 92 -8.03 -12.94 7.57
N ARG A 93 -8.37 -12.22 8.63
CA ARG A 93 -9.20 -12.73 9.73
C ARG A 93 -10.58 -13.15 9.25
N LEU A 94 -11.23 -12.31 8.44
CA LEU A 94 -12.56 -12.56 7.90
C LEU A 94 -12.55 -13.74 6.92
N THR A 95 -11.57 -13.76 6.01
CA THR A 95 -11.43 -14.88 5.06
C THR A 95 -11.23 -16.22 5.79
N LEU A 96 -10.52 -16.24 6.91
CA LEU A 96 -10.28 -17.47 7.68
C LEU A 96 -11.50 -17.96 8.49
N GLN A 97 -12.57 -17.17 8.59
CA GLN A 97 -13.82 -17.62 9.21
C GLN A 97 -14.56 -18.59 8.28
N ASP A 98 -14.58 -18.29 6.98
CA ASP A 98 -15.36 -19.04 5.99
C ASP A 98 -14.50 -19.90 5.05
N HIS A 99 -13.21 -19.61 4.93
CA HIS A 99 -12.30 -20.27 3.99
C HIS A 99 -11.02 -20.80 4.64
N SER A 100 -10.35 -21.71 3.91
CA SER A 100 -9.10 -22.31 4.37
C SER A 100 -7.91 -21.34 4.29
N LEU A 101 -6.85 -21.63 5.05
CA LEU A 101 -5.58 -20.90 4.93
C LEU A 101 -4.98 -20.95 3.52
N ALA A 102 -5.22 -22.04 2.78
CA ALA A 102 -4.79 -22.17 1.39
C ALA A 102 -5.54 -21.20 0.46
N PHE A 103 -6.83 -20.98 0.70
CA PHE A 103 -7.64 -19.99 -0.03
C PHE A 103 -7.10 -18.57 0.21
N LEU A 104 -6.85 -18.22 1.47
CA LEU A 104 -6.24 -16.93 1.82
C LEU A 104 -4.87 -16.74 1.14
N ALA A 105 -4.03 -17.77 1.18
CA ALA A 105 -2.71 -17.75 0.56
C ALA A 105 -2.80 -17.57 -0.96
N ALA A 106 -3.72 -18.26 -1.64
CA ALA A 106 -3.98 -18.09 -3.07
C ALA A 106 -4.56 -16.70 -3.40
N GLY A 107 -5.33 -16.12 -2.49
CA GLY A 107 -5.85 -14.76 -2.61
C GLY A 107 -4.76 -13.70 -2.53
N ILE A 108 -3.82 -13.80 -1.58
CA ILE A 108 -2.86 -12.71 -1.28
C ILE A 108 -1.49 -12.93 -1.88
N LEU A 109 -0.90 -14.13 -1.79
CA LEU A 109 0.51 -14.35 -2.12
C LEU A 109 0.88 -14.01 -3.58
N PRO A 110 0.08 -14.38 -4.61
CA PRO A 110 0.49 -14.18 -5.99
C PRO A 110 0.86 -12.74 -6.30
N HIS A 111 0.03 -11.78 -5.90
CA HIS A 111 0.26 -10.35 -6.15
C HIS A 111 0.97 -9.67 -4.97
N GLY A 112 0.67 -10.06 -3.72
CA GLY A 112 1.18 -9.43 -2.50
C GLY A 112 2.70 -9.50 -2.33
N ILE A 113 3.36 -10.53 -2.89
CA ILE A 113 4.83 -10.64 -2.90
C ILE A 113 5.47 -9.46 -3.67
N ILE A 114 4.79 -8.92 -4.68
CA ILE A 114 5.27 -7.78 -5.46
C ILE A 114 4.71 -6.47 -4.92
N GLU A 115 3.42 -6.45 -4.57
CA GLU A 115 2.74 -5.24 -4.11
C GLU A 115 3.35 -4.70 -2.81
N ILE A 116 3.53 -5.55 -1.79
CA ILE A 116 3.98 -5.09 -0.47
C ILE A 116 5.36 -4.42 -0.56
N PRO A 117 6.40 -5.03 -1.20
CA PRO A 117 7.67 -4.35 -1.40
C PRO A 117 7.58 -3.06 -2.22
N ALA A 118 6.75 -3.04 -3.28
CA ALA A 118 6.54 -1.85 -4.11
C ALA A 118 5.93 -0.71 -3.31
N TYR A 119 4.90 -1.02 -2.54
CA TYR A 119 4.18 -0.08 -1.70
C TYR A 119 5.09 0.49 -0.59
N LEU A 120 5.85 -0.37 0.11
CA LEU A 120 6.83 0.07 1.12
C LEU A 120 7.91 0.97 0.51
N LEU A 121 8.37 0.66 -0.71
CA LEU A 121 9.35 1.48 -1.42
C LEU A 121 8.80 2.87 -1.76
N ALA A 122 7.57 2.94 -2.27
CA ALA A 122 6.90 4.19 -2.58
C ALA A 122 6.70 5.05 -1.33
N GLN A 123 6.23 4.44 -0.24
CA GLN A 123 5.99 5.16 1.01
C GLN A 123 7.30 5.60 1.69
N ALA A 124 8.35 4.79 1.61
CA ALA A 124 9.68 5.21 2.05
C ALA A 124 10.20 6.42 1.25
N ALA A 125 9.95 6.45 -0.07
CA ALA A 125 10.28 7.60 -0.91
C ALA A 125 9.44 8.84 -0.56
N ALA A 126 8.14 8.67 -0.27
CA ALA A 126 7.25 9.74 0.19
C ALA A 126 7.71 10.33 1.53
N ILE A 127 7.96 9.50 2.54
CA ILE A 127 8.46 9.96 3.85
C ILE A 127 9.81 10.65 3.70
N CYS A 128 10.73 10.08 2.90
CA CYS A 128 12.02 10.67 2.63
C CYS A 128 11.88 12.05 1.98
N PHE A 129 11.03 12.18 0.97
CA PHE A 129 10.79 13.45 0.29
C PHE A 129 10.19 14.48 1.24
N GLY A 130 9.07 14.16 1.89
CA GLY A 130 8.40 15.04 2.83
C GLY A 130 9.34 15.53 3.93
N PHE A 131 10.07 14.62 4.58
CA PHE A 131 10.97 14.98 5.66
C PHE A 131 12.08 15.94 5.22
N ASN A 132 12.68 15.72 4.04
CA ASN A 132 13.73 16.61 3.55
C ASN A 132 13.17 17.98 3.14
N VAL A 133 11.96 18.05 2.60
CA VAL A 133 11.31 19.34 2.29
C VAL A 133 10.99 20.11 3.57
N LEU A 134 10.36 19.48 4.57
CA LEU A 134 10.12 20.11 5.88
C LEU A 134 11.43 20.66 6.45
N LYS A 135 12.49 19.86 6.42
CA LYS A 135 13.80 20.27 6.92
C LYS A 135 14.36 21.49 6.19
N ALA A 136 14.20 21.56 4.86
CA ALA A 136 14.66 22.69 4.04
C ALA A 136 13.83 23.97 4.24
N ILE A 137 12.59 23.87 4.73
CA ILE A 137 11.78 25.03 5.13
C ILE A 137 12.37 25.67 6.39
N PHE A 138 12.77 24.87 7.38
CA PHE A 138 13.32 25.36 8.65
C PHE A 138 14.83 25.65 8.61
N ASP A 139 15.57 25.08 7.65
CA ASP A 139 17.02 25.24 7.52
C ASP A 139 17.41 25.64 6.09
N THR A 140 17.64 26.94 5.89
CA THR A 140 17.91 27.54 4.58
C THR A 140 19.19 27.01 3.93
N GLN A 141 20.17 26.55 4.72
CA GLN A 141 21.42 25.98 4.18
C GLN A 141 21.18 24.64 3.45
N ARG A 142 20.06 23.96 3.74
CA ARG A 142 19.70 22.66 3.16
C ARG A 142 18.79 22.75 1.94
N ARG A 143 18.40 23.95 1.50
CA ARG A 143 17.54 24.12 0.31
C ARG A 143 18.18 23.62 -0.98
N SER A 144 19.50 23.74 -1.11
CA SER A 144 20.26 23.23 -2.27
C SER A 144 20.21 21.70 -2.38
N GLU A 145 19.98 20.98 -1.29
CA GLU A 145 19.91 19.52 -1.26
C GLU A 145 18.51 18.97 -1.62
N ALA A 146 17.47 19.81 -1.60
CA ALA A 146 16.08 19.38 -1.80
C ALA A 146 15.81 18.87 -3.24
N GLY A 147 16.39 19.52 -4.25
CA GLY A 147 16.24 19.13 -5.66
C GLY A 147 16.80 17.73 -5.96
N PRO A 148 18.07 17.44 -5.63
CA PRO A 148 18.64 16.11 -5.81
C PRO A 148 17.88 15.00 -5.05
N VAL A 149 17.38 15.30 -3.85
CA VAL A 149 16.56 14.35 -3.07
C VAL A 149 15.22 14.07 -3.77
N LEU A 150 14.54 15.09 -4.30
CA LEU A 150 13.29 14.92 -5.04
C LEU A 150 13.49 14.00 -6.25
N ILE A 151 14.49 14.25 -7.09
CA ILE A 151 14.79 13.41 -8.27
C ILE A 151 15.03 11.96 -7.85
N LYS A 152 15.78 11.75 -6.77
CA LYS A 152 16.03 10.41 -6.24
C LYS A 152 14.73 9.75 -5.80
N CYS A 153 13.88 10.45 -5.04
CA CYS A 153 12.63 9.88 -4.54
C CYS A 153 11.62 9.59 -5.66
N LEU A 154 11.57 10.44 -6.70
CA LEU A 154 10.78 10.21 -7.91
C LEU A 154 11.23 8.96 -8.67
N LYS A 155 12.54 8.68 -8.76
CA LYS A 155 13.05 7.43 -9.36
C LYS A 155 12.54 6.20 -8.63
N TRP A 156 12.53 6.24 -7.29
CA TRP A 156 12.03 5.12 -6.47
C TRP A 156 10.51 4.98 -6.54
N LEU A 157 9.79 6.10 -6.60
CA LEU A 157 8.34 6.10 -6.83
C LEU A 157 8.00 5.50 -8.21
N GLY A 158 8.73 5.89 -9.26
CA GLY A 158 8.56 5.32 -10.59
C GLY A 158 8.82 3.81 -10.63
N LEU A 159 9.89 3.35 -9.96
CA LEU A 159 10.16 1.92 -9.82
C LEU A 159 9.03 1.19 -9.08
N ALA A 160 8.51 1.77 -8.00
CA ALA A 160 7.38 1.20 -7.26
C ALA A 160 6.13 1.10 -8.13
N ILE A 161 5.80 2.13 -8.92
CA ILE A 161 4.64 2.10 -9.84
C ILE A 161 4.79 0.97 -10.87
N ILE A 162 5.99 0.77 -11.43
CA ILE A 162 6.24 -0.34 -12.37
C ILE A 162 5.94 -1.70 -11.70
N LEU A 163 6.37 -1.89 -10.45
CA LEU A 163 6.08 -3.09 -9.69
C LEU A 163 4.59 -3.24 -9.38
N LEU A 164 3.90 -2.15 -9.05
CA LEU A 164 2.44 -2.14 -8.83
C LEU A 164 1.65 -2.53 -10.09
N ILE A 165 2.13 -2.18 -11.29
CA ILE A 165 1.55 -2.67 -12.55
C ILE A 165 1.65 -4.19 -12.63
N SER A 166 2.81 -4.76 -12.30
CA SER A 166 2.98 -6.22 -12.28
C SER A 166 2.07 -6.89 -11.24
N ALA A 167 1.95 -6.31 -10.05
CA ALA A 167 1.06 -6.82 -9.00
C ALA A 167 -0.42 -6.78 -9.45
N ALA A 168 -0.89 -5.66 -9.98
CA ALA A 168 -2.26 -5.50 -10.45
C ALA A 168 -2.61 -6.45 -11.61
N LEU A 169 -1.65 -6.77 -12.50
CA LEU A 169 -1.85 -7.79 -13.53
C LEU A 169 -2.06 -9.18 -12.91
N ILE A 170 -1.25 -9.56 -11.93
CA ILE A 170 -1.40 -10.84 -11.24
C ILE A 170 -2.72 -10.87 -10.46
N GLU A 171 -3.09 -9.77 -9.82
CA GLU A 171 -4.34 -9.66 -9.07
C GLU A 171 -5.57 -9.72 -9.97
N ALA A 172 -5.57 -9.05 -11.12
CA ALA A 172 -6.74 -9.02 -11.99
C ALA A 172 -6.93 -10.29 -12.84
N PHE A 173 -5.83 -10.98 -13.19
CA PHE A 173 -5.89 -12.11 -14.13
C PHE A 173 -5.58 -13.46 -13.50
N ILE A 174 -4.67 -13.54 -12.53
CA ILE A 174 -4.21 -14.82 -11.96
C ILE A 174 -4.92 -15.15 -10.65
N THR A 175 -5.10 -14.16 -9.79
CA THR A 175 -5.70 -14.36 -8.46
C THR A 175 -7.13 -14.93 -8.54
N PRO A 176 -8.04 -14.45 -9.42
CA PRO A 176 -9.39 -15.03 -9.54
C PRO A 176 -9.37 -16.48 -10.05
N LEU A 177 -8.44 -16.81 -10.97
CA LEU A 177 -8.26 -18.18 -11.47
C LEU A 177 -7.83 -19.13 -10.36
N LEU A 178 -6.90 -18.68 -9.49
CA LEU A 178 -6.44 -19.48 -8.36
C LEU A 178 -7.52 -19.66 -7.31
N LEU A 179 -8.27 -18.60 -6.98
CA LEU A 179 -9.40 -18.68 -6.05
C LEU A 179 -10.49 -19.63 -6.57
N GLY A 180 -10.73 -19.64 -7.88
CA GLY A 180 -11.67 -20.56 -8.52
C GLY A 180 -11.33 -22.05 -8.37
N LEU A 181 -10.07 -22.41 -8.04
CA LEU A 181 -9.66 -23.80 -7.78
C LEU A 181 -10.08 -24.32 -6.40
N PHE A 182 -10.48 -23.42 -5.50
CA PHE A 182 -10.90 -23.73 -4.12
C PHE A 182 -12.42 -23.67 -3.93
N ASN A 183 -13.17 -23.45 -5.02
CA ASN A 183 -14.63 -23.49 -5.06
C ASN A 183 -15.16 -24.93 -5.19
#